data_AF-A0A0E3Q314-F1
#
_entry.id   AF-A0A0E3Q314-F1
#
_cell.length_a   1.000
_cell.length_b   1.000
_cell.length_c   1.000
_cell.angle_alpha   90.00
_cell.angle_beta   90.00
_cell.angle_gamma   90.00
#
_symmetry.space_group_name_H-M   'P 1'
#
loop_
_entity.id
_entity.type
_entity.pdbx_description
1 polymer ?
#
loop_
_entity_poly.entity_id
_entity_poly.type
_entity_poly.pdbx_seq_one_letter_code
_entity_poly.pdbx_strand_id
1 'polypeptide(L)'
;MKVHGKRHWLHVASTDKYTCYFAHPKRGSEAIDAMGILPEFKWVAVHDGWKPYNGYNCDHALCNAHLQRELIGIEESYKQQWAKDMNELLSEMKKYTDECKEQGKYLDFEQVKALEKRFDTVVAKGIEENPPSLNPERQGKRGMYPKTKARNLLDRFIEHKEKILRFLKDLKVPFENNQAERDVRMMKLQQKISGTFRTTRGAEAFCRIRAYISTIRKNGLPVLEGILAALKGAPLAIP
;
A
#
# COMPACT_ATOMS: atom_id res chain seq x y z
N MET A 1 6.22 15.43 6.32
CA MET A 1 6.54 16.19 7.55
C MET A 1 7.41 17.40 7.20
N LYS A 2 7.50 18.41 8.06
CA LYS A 2 8.53 19.46 7.92
C LYS A 2 9.63 19.23 8.95
N VAL A 3 10.88 19.34 8.50
CA VAL A 3 12.09 19.22 9.31
C VAL A 3 12.95 20.44 8.99
N HIS A 4 13.25 21.27 9.99
CA HIS A 4 13.98 22.53 9.81
C HIS A 4 13.36 23.39 8.68
N GLY A 5 12.03 23.52 8.69
CA GLY A 5 11.26 24.24 7.67
C GLY A 5 11.16 23.57 6.29
N LYS A 6 11.93 22.50 6.02
CA LYS A 6 11.99 21.81 4.72
C LYS A 6 11.09 20.58 4.69
N ARG A 7 10.53 20.26 3.52
CA ARG A 7 9.67 19.09 3.34
C ARG A 7 10.51 17.81 3.39
N HIS A 8 10.14 16.90 4.29
CA HIS A 8 10.62 15.53 4.34
C HIS A 8 9.45 14.56 4.15
N TRP A 9 9.71 13.43 3.53
CA TRP A 9 8.81 12.29 3.38
C TRP A 9 9.08 11.29 4.50
N LEU A 10 8.01 10.68 5.01
CA LEU A 10 8.10 9.56 5.92
C LEU A 10 7.89 8.29 5.10
N HIS A 11 8.83 7.38 5.20
CA HIS A 11 8.74 6.01 4.70
C HIS A 11 8.43 5.07 5.85
N VAL A 12 7.60 4.06 5.59
CA VAL A 12 7.22 3.05 6.57
C VAL A 12 7.28 1.68 5.92
N ALA A 13 8.01 0.78 6.54
CA ALA A 13 8.01 -0.64 6.25
C ALA A 13 7.55 -1.38 7.49
N SER A 14 6.70 -2.39 7.33
CA SER A 14 5.99 -2.97 8.46
C SER A 14 5.59 -4.41 8.19
N THR A 15 5.69 -5.25 9.23
CA THR A 15 5.11 -6.59 9.30
C THR A 15 4.16 -6.67 10.50
N ASP A 16 3.58 -7.84 10.73
CA ASP A 16 2.86 -8.17 11.97
C ASP A 16 3.74 -8.00 13.22
N LYS A 17 5.06 -8.21 13.11
CA LYS A 17 6.03 -8.13 14.22
C LYS A 17 6.85 -6.84 14.29
N TYR A 18 7.23 -6.26 13.14
CA TYR A 18 8.23 -5.18 13.09
C TYR A 18 7.67 -3.93 12.43
N THR A 19 8.22 -2.76 12.81
CA THR A 19 7.95 -1.48 12.16
C THR A 19 9.22 -0.67 12.02
N CYS A 20 9.49 -0.17 10.82
CA CYS A 20 10.59 0.75 10.55
C CYS A 20 10.04 2.06 9.97
N TYR A 21 10.45 3.18 10.55
CA TYR A 21 10.15 4.54 10.08
C TYR A 21 11.44 5.18 9.58
N PHE A 22 11.37 5.84 8.42
CA PHE A 22 12.53 6.55 7.87
C PHE A 22 12.12 7.91 7.29
N ALA A 23 12.67 8.99 7.84
CA ALA A 23 12.38 10.35 7.38
C ALA A 23 13.47 10.81 6.40
N HIS A 24 13.09 11.22 5.20
CA HIS A 24 14.05 11.59 4.15
C HIS A 24 13.60 12.82 3.35
N PRO A 25 14.49 13.72 2.90
CA PRO A 25 14.12 14.87 2.07
C PRO A 25 13.46 14.47 0.74
N LYS A 26 13.85 13.31 0.20
CA LYS A 26 13.30 12.75 -1.03
C LYS A 26 12.23 11.70 -0.74
N ARG A 27 11.32 11.52 -1.69
CA ARG A 27 10.34 10.43 -1.67
C ARG A 27 10.83 9.22 -2.48
N GLY A 28 11.57 9.45 -3.56
CA GLY A 28 11.87 8.47 -4.63
C GLY A 28 12.77 7.32 -4.22
N SER A 29 13.26 6.61 -5.24
CA SER A 29 14.22 5.50 -5.08
C SER A 29 15.39 5.89 -4.18
N GLU A 30 15.96 7.10 -4.31
CA GLU A 30 17.02 7.60 -3.41
C GLU A 30 16.70 7.41 -1.91
N ALA A 31 15.44 7.65 -1.51
CA ALA A 31 15.04 7.48 -0.12
C ALA A 31 14.75 6.02 0.26
N ILE A 32 14.23 5.24 -0.69
CA ILE A 32 13.95 3.81 -0.52
C ILE A 32 15.28 3.05 -0.40
N ASP A 33 16.26 3.40 -1.24
CA ASP A 33 17.62 2.87 -1.25
C ASP A 33 18.32 3.22 0.07
N ALA A 34 18.23 4.48 0.51
CA ALA A 34 18.78 4.92 1.79
C ALA A 34 18.11 4.24 3.00
N MET A 35 16.83 3.85 2.89
CA MET A 35 16.15 3.07 3.93
C MET A 35 16.69 1.62 4.01
N GLY A 36 17.26 1.09 2.92
CA GLY A 36 17.98 -0.18 2.88
C GLY A 36 17.13 -1.44 2.99
N ILE A 37 15.80 -1.34 2.91
CA ILE A 37 14.90 -2.50 3.02
C ILE A 37 14.61 -3.11 1.65
N LEU A 38 13.93 -2.36 0.76
CA LEU A 38 13.51 -2.89 -0.54
C LEU A 38 14.66 -3.31 -1.48
N PRO A 39 15.85 -2.69 -1.47
CA PRO A 39 16.98 -3.17 -2.29
C PRO A 39 17.36 -4.65 -2.01
N GLU A 40 17.29 -5.06 -0.74
CA GLU A 40 17.70 -6.40 -0.30
C GLU A 40 16.51 -7.35 -0.10
N PHE A 41 15.29 -6.83 -0.10
CA PHE A 41 14.09 -7.62 0.16
C PHE A 41 13.78 -8.58 -1.00
N LYS A 42 13.52 -9.85 -0.69
CA LYS A 42 13.25 -10.91 -1.69
C LYS A 42 11.85 -11.53 -1.60
N TRP A 43 11.01 -11.03 -0.71
CA TRP A 43 9.65 -11.54 -0.49
C TRP A 43 8.60 -10.64 -1.16
N VAL A 44 7.33 -10.84 -0.82
CA VAL A 44 6.22 -10.04 -1.38
C VAL A 44 6.06 -8.71 -0.63
N ALA A 45 6.29 -7.60 -1.34
CA ALA A 45 6.05 -6.25 -0.84
C ALA A 45 4.63 -5.80 -1.18
N VAL A 46 3.80 -5.56 -0.15
CA VAL A 46 2.44 -5.01 -0.32
C VAL A 46 2.50 -3.48 -0.25
N HIS A 47 2.08 -2.79 -1.30
CA HIS A 47 2.18 -1.32 -1.37
C HIS A 47 1.03 -0.65 -2.12
N ASP A 48 0.95 0.68 -2.03
CA ASP A 48 -0.09 1.53 -2.63
C ASP A 48 -0.01 1.69 -4.16
N GLY A 49 1.00 1.08 -4.80
CA GLY A 49 1.17 1.10 -6.25
C GLY A 49 1.99 2.30 -6.74
N TRP A 50 2.76 2.93 -5.86
CA TRP A 50 3.62 4.02 -6.27
C TRP A 50 4.77 3.56 -7.19
N LYS A 51 4.91 4.23 -8.35
CA LYS A 51 5.78 3.81 -9.46
C LYS A 51 7.23 3.44 -9.08
N PRO A 52 7.93 4.17 -8.19
CA PRO A 52 9.31 3.84 -7.83
C PRO A 52 9.49 2.44 -7.22
N TYR A 53 8.45 1.85 -6.62
CA TYR A 53 8.54 0.48 -6.10
C TYR A 53 8.77 -0.56 -7.21
N ASN A 54 8.31 -0.29 -8.44
CA ASN A 54 8.43 -1.24 -9.55
C ASN A 54 9.90 -1.50 -9.99
N GLY A 55 10.86 -0.71 -9.51
CA GLY A 55 12.29 -0.88 -9.83
C GLY A 55 13.02 -1.86 -8.92
N TYR A 56 12.38 -2.40 -7.88
CA TYR A 56 13.01 -3.30 -6.92
C TYR A 56 12.76 -4.76 -7.29
N ASN A 57 13.80 -5.59 -7.15
CA ASN A 57 13.73 -7.01 -7.47
C ASN A 57 13.14 -7.81 -6.31
N CYS A 58 11.84 -7.62 -6.08
CA CYS A 58 11.01 -8.38 -5.14
C CYS A 58 9.66 -8.70 -5.77
N ASP A 59 8.90 -9.59 -5.15
CA ASP A 59 7.52 -9.80 -5.58
C ASP A 59 6.65 -8.64 -5.10
N HIS A 60 5.62 -8.29 -5.87
CA HIS A 60 4.75 -7.15 -5.56
C HIS A 60 3.30 -7.58 -5.40
N ALA A 61 2.64 -6.99 -4.41
CA ALA A 61 1.20 -6.99 -4.29
C ALA A 61 0.67 -5.55 -4.13
N LEU A 62 -0.47 -5.26 -4.75
CA LEU A 62 -1.11 -3.94 -4.62
C LEU A 62 -2.13 -3.92 -3.50
N CYS A 63 -2.17 -2.81 -2.76
CA CYS A 63 -3.19 -2.58 -1.73
C CYS A 63 -4.56 -2.39 -2.39
N ASN A 64 -5.42 -3.41 -2.31
CA ASN A 64 -6.76 -3.36 -2.91
C ASN A 64 -7.65 -2.32 -2.23
N ALA A 65 -7.46 -2.00 -0.95
CA ALA A 65 -8.20 -0.92 -0.28
C ALA A 65 -7.99 0.46 -0.94
N HIS A 66 -6.82 0.72 -1.53
CA HIS A 66 -6.62 1.93 -2.32
C HIS A 66 -7.37 1.87 -3.65
N LEU A 67 -7.28 0.72 -4.35
CA LEU A 67 -7.97 0.52 -5.62
C LEU A 67 -9.50 0.62 -5.46
N GLN A 68 -10.06 0.05 -4.40
CA GLN A 68 -11.50 0.13 -4.09
C GLN A 68 -11.97 1.57 -3.88
N ARG A 69 -11.19 2.42 -3.17
CA ARG A 69 -11.53 3.85 -3.03
C ARG A 69 -11.51 4.58 -4.37
N GLU A 70 -10.56 4.23 -5.25
CA GLU A 70 -10.51 4.81 -6.59
C GLU A 70 -11.68 4.31 -7.46
N LEU A 71 -12.05 3.03 -7.37
CA LEU A 71 -13.21 2.45 -8.06
C LEU A 71 -14.52 3.14 -7.63
N ILE A 72 -14.73 3.34 -6.32
CA ILE A 72 -15.87 4.13 -5.79
C ILE A 72 -15.87 5.52 -6.39
N GLY A 73 -14.71 6.19 -6.44
CA GLY A 73 -14.61 7.50 -7.07
C GLY A 73 -14.99 7.50 -8.56
N ILE A 74 -14.68 6.42 -9.29
CA ILE A 74 -15.07 6.26 -10.70
C ILE A 74 -16.58 6.01 -10.82
N GLU A 75 -17.14 5.11 -10.03
CA GLU A 75 -18.57 4.84 -9.97
C GLU A 75 -19.36 6.11 -9.65
N GLU A 76 -18.99 6.83 -8.59
CA GLU A 76 -19.73 8.01 -8.14
C GLU A 76 -19.64 9.17 -9.14
N SER A 77 -18.45 9.42 -9.69
CA SER A 77 -18.18 10.62 -10.51
C SER A 77 -18.47 10.42 -11.99
N TYR A 78 -18.29 9.20 -12.51
CA TYR A 78 -18.41 8.90 -13.94
C TYR A 78 -19.51 7.89 -14.25
N LYS A 79 -20.19 7.34 -13.23
CA LYS A 79 -21.31 6.38 -13.36
C LYS A 79 -20.96 5.15 -14.21
N GLN A 80 -19.69 4.75 -14.19
CA GLN A 80 -19.19 3.62 -14.95
C GLN A 80 -19.43 2.31 -14.21
N GLN A 81 -20.08 1.36 -14.89
CA GLN A 81 -20.58 0.13 -14.28
C GLN A 81 -19.44 -0.86 -14.02
N TRP A 82 -18.43 -0.92 -14.89
CA TRP A 82 -17.25 -1.78 -14.67
C TRP A 82 -16.56 -1.49 -13.31
N ALA A 83 -16.57 -0.24 -12.85
CA ALA A 83 -15.91 0.14 -11.61
C ALA A 83 -16.66 -0.43 -10.39
N LYS A 84 -17.99 -0.39 -10.43
CA LYS A 84 -18.87 -1.02 -9.43
C LYS A 84 -18.69 -2.54 -9.44
N ASP A 85 -18.83 -3.16 -10.62
CA ASP A 85 -18.67 -4.61 -10.81
C ASP A 85 -17.31 -5.10 -10.28
N MET A 86 -16.24 -4.35 -10.55
CA MET A 86 -14.88 -4.70 -10.09
C MET A 86 -14.74 -4.58 -8.57
N ASN A 87 -15.35 -3.55 -7.97
CA ASN A 87 -15.29 -3.34 -6.52
C ASN A 87 -16.03 -4.45 -5.75
N GLU A 88 -17.20 -4.85 -6.25
CA GLU A 88 -17.98 -5.98 -5.73
C GLU A 88 -17.19 -7.29 -5.87
N LEU A 89 -16.60 -7.54 -7.05
CA LEU A 89 -15.79 -8.73 -7.30
C LEU A 89 -14.57 -8.83 -6.38
N LEU A 90 -13.82 -7.73 -6.19
CA LEU A 90 -12.69 -7.71 -5.24
C LEU A 90 -13.14 -7.99 -3.81
N SER A 91 -14.31 -7.51 -3.42
CA SER A 91 -14.89 -7.76 -2.09
C SER A 91 -15.28 -9.23 -1.92
N GLU A 92 -15.84 -9.86 -2.96
CA GLU A 92 -16.15 -11.29 -2.98
C GLU A 92 -14.86 -12.14 -2.90
N MET A 93 -13.85 -11.83 -3.70
CA MET A 93 -12.55 -12.49 -3.66
C MET A 93 -11.93 -12.39 -2.27
N LYS A 94 -11.98 -11.21 -1.64
CA LYS A 94 -11.49 -11.01 -0.27
C LYS A 94 -12.22 -11.94 0.70
N LYS A 95 -13.56 -11.94 0.68
CA LYS A 95 -14.39 -12.78 1.54
C LYS A 95 -14.02 -14.25 1.39
N TYR A 96 -13.90 -14.74 0.16
CA TYR A 96 -13.46 -16.11 -0.12
C TYR A 96 -12.09 -16.42 0.49
N THR A 97 -11.10 -15.54 0.29
CA THR A 97 -9.76 -15.75 0.87
C THR A 97 -9.73 -15.69 2.39
N ASP A 98 -10.56 -14.85 3.01
CA ASP A 98 -10.67 -14.75 4.47
C ASP A 98 -11.31 -16.03 5.06
N GLU A 99 -12.39 -16.53 4.45
CA GLU A 99 -13.03 -17.78 4.84
C GLU A 99 -12.07 -18.98 4.75
N CYS A 100 -11.25 -19.05 3.68
CA CYS A 100 -10.21 -20.06 3.56
C CYS A 100 -9.17 -19.95 4.71
N LYS A 101 -8.72 -18.74 5.06
CA LYS A 101 -7.77 -18.51 6.15
C LYS A 101 -8.35 -18.93 7.50
N GLU A 102 -9.57 -18.50 7.80
CA GLU A 102 -10.25 -18.80 9.06
C GLU A 102 -10.48 -20.30 9.25
N GLN A 103 -10.80 -21.02 8.16
CA GLN A 103 -11.03 -22.47 8.18
C GLN A 103 -9.75 -23.29 8.00
N GLY A 104 -8.58 -22.65 7.83
CA GLY A 104 -7.32 -23.34 7.54
C GLY A 104 -7.33 -24.14 6.23
N LYS A 105 -8.19 -23.76 5.28
CA LYS A 105 -8.36 -24.45 3.99
C LYS A 105 -7.44 -23.88 2.93
N TYR A 106 -7.01 -24.77 2.03
CA TYR A 106 -6.36 -24.36 0.79
C TYR A 106 -7.37 -23.71 -0.15
N LEU A 107 -6.86 -22.87 -1.05
CA LEU A 107 -7.63 -22.28 -2.13
C LEU A 107 -8.03 -23.36 -3.13
N ASP A 108 -9.32 -23.46 -3.42
CA ASP A 108 -9.83 -24.30 -4.50
C ASP A 108 -9.44 -23.73 -5.87
N PHE A 109 -8.81 -24.56 -6.69
CA PHE A 109 -8.23 -24.15 -7.96
C PHE A 109 -9.28 -23.71 -8.97
N GLU A 110 -10.41 -24.43 -9.07
CA GLU A 110 -11.48 -24.10 -10.01
C GLU A 110 -12.20 -22.81 -9.59
N GLN A 111 -12.42 -22.60 -8.29
CA GLN A 111 -12.97 -21.35 -7.76
C GLN A 111 -12.05 -20.16 -8.05
N VAL A 112 -10.74 -20.28 -7.82
CA VAL A 112 -9.76 -19.22 -8.13
C VAL A 112 -9.80 -18.88 -9.62
N LYS A 113 -9.79 -19.90 -10.49
CA LYS A 113 -9.85 -19.73 -11.95
C LYS A 113 -11.16 -19.06 -12.39
N ALA A 114 -12.28 -19.41 -11.79
CA ALA A 114 -13.57 -18.78 -12.07
C ALA A 114 -13.57 -17.28 -11.67
N LEU A 115 -12.99 -16.94 -10.52
CA LEU A 115 -12.83 -15.56 -10.06
C LEU A 115 -11.91 -14.76 -10.98
N GLU A 116 -10.77 -15.33 -11.42
CA GLU A 116 -9.87 -14.69 -12.39
C GLU A 116 -10.55 -14.44 -13.74
N LYS A 117 -11.37 -15.39 -14.21
CA LYS A 117 -12.13 -15.21 -15.45
C LYS A 117 -13.16 -14.08 -15.33
N ARG A 118 -13.84 -13.97 -14.18
CA ARG A 118 -14.76 -12.85 -13.92
C ARG A 118 -14.04 -11.50 -13.88
N PHE A 119 -12.83 -11.46 -13.34
CA PHE A 119 -11.99 -10.27 -13.37
C PHE A 119 -11.74 -9.80 -14.80
N ASP A 120 -11.35 -10.72 -15.69
CA ASP A 120 -11.11 -10.41 -17.10
C ASP A 120 -12.37 -9.91 -17.81
N THR A 121 -13.53 -10.53 -17.52
CA THR A 121 -14.81 -10.06 -18.05
C THR A 121 -15.12 -8.63 -17.62
N VAL A 122 -14.90 -8.27 -16.35
CA VAL A 122 -15.14 -6.90 -15.87
C VAL A 122 -14.14 -5.91 -16.47
N VAL A 123 -12.87 -6.32 -16.66
CA VAL A 123 -11.88 -5.50 -17.38
C VAL A 123 -12.32 -5.25 -18.83
N ALA A 124 -12.85 -6.26 -19.52
CA ALA A 124 -13.36 -6.11 -20.89
C ALA A 124 -14.51 -5.08 -20.95
N LYS A 125 -15.48 -5.15 -20.03
CA LYS A 125 -16.52 -4.11 -19.89
C LYS A 125 -15.91 -2.72 -19.66
N GLY A 126 -14.88 -2.64 -18.82
CA GLY A 126 -14.17 -1.38 -18.58
C GLY A 126 -13.53 -0.81 -19.84
N ILE A 127 -12.99 -1.66 -20.72
CA ILE A 127 -12.43 -1.26 -22.02
C ILE A 127 -13.53 -0.74 -22.96
N GLU A 128 -14.70 -1.37 -22.97
CA GLU A 128 -15.87 -0.93 -23.75
C GLU A 128 -16.40 0.43 -23.25
N GLU A 129 -16.48 0.64 -21.93
CA GLU A 129 -16.90 1.90 -21.32
C GLU A 129 -15.83 3.00 -21.41
N ASN A 130 -14.57 2.63 -21.64
CA ASN A 130 -13.43 3.53 -21.78
C ASN A 130 -12.64 3.21 -23.06
N PRO A 131 -13.25 3.40 -24.24
CA PRO A 131 -12.61 3.07 -25.50
C PRO A 131 -11.31 3.88 -25.65
N PRO A 132 -10.29 3.32 -26.33
CA PRO A 132 -9.03 4.00 -26.57
C PRO A 132 -9.21 5.12 -27.60
N SER A 133 -9.85 6.22 -27.21
CA SER A 133 -9.87 7.46 -27.99
C SER A 133 -9.98 8.69 -27.09
N LEU A 134 -8.89 9.46 -27.08
CA LEU A 134 -8.80 10.91 -26.94
C LEU A 134 -9.92 11.61 -26.17
N ASN A 135 -9.58 12.08 -24.97
CA ASN A 135 -10.37 12.95 -24.11
C ASN A 135 -11.23 13.95 -24.94
N PRO A 136 -12.57 13.75 -25.03
CA PRO A 136 -13.44 14.52 -25.94
C PRO A 136 -13.44 16.03 -25.64
N GLU A 137 -13.16 16.40 -24.39
CA GLU A 137 -13.23 17.79 -23.90
C GLU A 137 -12.14 18.72 -24.45
N ARG A 138 -11.14 18.21 -25.20
CA ARG A 138 -9.98 19.02 -25.65
C ARG A 138 -9.46 18.73 -27.05
N GLN A 139 -10.31 18.34 -28.00
CA GLN A 139 -9.90 18.20 -29.41
C GLN A 139 -9.23 19.51 -29.90
N GLY A 140 -7.97 19.45 -30.37
CA GLY A 140 -7.28 20.57 -31.04
C GLY A 140 -6.00 21.15 -30.37
N LYS A 141 -5.48 20.59 -29.28
CA LYS A 141 -4.21 21.06 -28.66
C LYS A 141 -3.04 20.11 -28.96
N ARG A 142 -1.89 20.65 -29.37
CA ARG A 142 -0.63 19.88 -29.59
C ARG A 142 -0.16 19.22 -28.28
N GLY A 143 0.04 17.91 -28.31
CA GLY A 143 0.58 17.10 -27.20
C GLY A 143 -0.16 15.77 -27.00
N MET A 144 0.45 14.82 -26.26
CA MET A 144 -0.23 13.58 -25.88
C MET A 144 -1.36 13.90 -24.90
N TYR A 145 -2.59 13.53 -25.24
CA TYR A 145 -3.77 13.85 -24.46
C TYR A 145 -3.76 13.08 -23.13
N PRO A 146 -3.99 13.75 -21.98
CA PRO A 146 -4.08 13.04 -20.71
C PRO A 146 -5.31 12.14 -20.70
N LYS A 147 -5.09 10.85 -20.42
CA LYS A 147 -6.14 9.84 -20.21
C LYS A 147 -7.07 10.26 -19.06
N THR A 148 -8.34 9.84 -19.11
CA THR A 148 -9.29 10.06 -18.01
C THR A 148 -8.85 9.33 -16.75
N LYS A 149 -9.36 9.75 -15.58
CA LYS A 149 -9.09 9.03 -14.31
C LYS A 149 -9.54 7.57 -14.40
N ALA A 150 -10.71 7.31 -14.98
CA ALA A 150 -11.25 5.98 -15.20
C ALA A 150 -10.31 5.13 -16.06
N ARG A 151 -9.85 5.67 -17.20
CA ARG A 151 -8.91 4.96 -18.08
C ARG A 151 -7.57 4.68 -17.40
N ASN A 152 -7.03 5.62 -16.63
CA ASN A 152 -5.78 5.40 -15.88
C ASN A 152 -5.93 4.32 -14.80
N LEU A 153 -7.09 4.22 -14.14
CA LEU A 153 -7.36 3.14 -13.19
C LEU A 153 -7.50 1.81 -13.94
N LEU A 154 -8.29 1.76 -15.00
CA LEU A 154 -8.47 0.56 -15.83
C LEU A 154 -7.13 0.03 -16.38
N ASP A 155 -6.28 0.91 -16.91
CA ASP A 155 -4.95 0.53 -17.40
C ASP A 155 -4.11 -0.12 -16.29
N ARG A 156 -4.19 0.36 -15.04
CA ARG A 156 -3.53 -0.31 -13.90
C ARG A 156 -4.13 -1.69 -13.61
N PHE A 157 -5.44 -1.87 -13.73
CA PHE A 157 -6.08 -3.19 -13.58
C PHE A 157 -5.62 -4.17 -14.65
N ILE A 158 -5.40 -3.70 -15.88
CA ILE A 158 -4.84 -4.49 -16.99
C ILE A 158 -3.36 -4.81 -16.74
N GLU A 159 -2.53 -3.78 -16.52
CA GLU A 159 -1.07 -3.90 -16.41
C GLU A 159 -0.61 -4.63 -15.14
N HIS A 160 -1.39 -4.60 -14.08
CA HIS A 160 -0.99 -5.10 -12.76
C HIS A 160 -1.92 -6.19 -12.22
N LYS A 161 -2.69 -6.88 -13.07
CA LYS A 161 -3.58 -7.99 -12.69
C LYS A 161 -2.94 -8.95 -11.69
N GLU A 162 -1.74 -9.44 -11.99
CA GLU A 162 -1.04 -10.40 -11.12
C GLU A 162 -0.73 -9.83 -9.72
N LYS A 163 -0.34 -8.55 -9.65
CA LYS A 163 -0.04 -7.86 -8.38
C LYS A 163 -1.31 -7.56 -7.59
N ILE A 164 -2.42 -7.29 -8.28
CA ILE A 164 -3.74 -7.03 -7.67
C ILE A 164 -4.32 -8.31 -7.08
N LEU A 165 -4.24 -9.42 -7.82
CA LEU A 165 -4.82 -10.72 -7.46
C LEU A 165 -3.88 -11.62 -6.66
N ARG A 166 -2.69 -11.16 -6.24
CA ARG A 166 -1.71 -12.01 -5.55
C ARG A 166 -2.26 -12.62 -4.25
N PHE A 167 -3.10 -11.89 -3.51
CA PHE A 167 -3.77 -12.40 -2.30
C PHE A 167 -4.72 -13.59 -2.58
N LEU A 168 -5.20 -13.73 -3.81
CA LEU A 168 -6.07 -14.82 -4.27
C LEU A 168 -5.28 -16.08 -4.63
N LYS A 169 -3.95 -16.00 -4.69
CA LYS A 169 -3.04 -17.13 -4.98
C LYS A 169 -2.17 -17.52 -3.79
N ASP A 170 -1.85 -16.56 -2.93
CA ASP A 170 -1.08 -16.76 -1.72
C ASP A 170 -1.81 -16.15 -0.52
N LEU A 171 -2.37 -17.00 0.35
CA LEU A 171 -3.09 -16.58 1.54
C LEU A 171 -2.22 -15.83 2.57
N LYS A 172 -0.90 -15.91 2.48
CA LYS A 172 0.01 -15.11 3.33
C LYS A 172 0.04 -13.64 2.90
N VAL A 173 -0.33 -13.35 1.66
CA VAL A 173 -0.39 -11.98 1.14
C VAL A 173 -1.71 -11.34 1.57
N PRO A 174 -1.68 -10.22 2.30
CA PRO A 174 -2.89 -9.53 2.70
C PRO A 174 -3.54 -8.81 1.50
N PHE A 175 -4.86 -8.68 1.53
CA PHE A 175 -5.63 -7.90 0.56
C PHE A 175 -5.28 -6.40 0.58
N GLU A 176 -4.86 -5.91 1.74
CA GLU A 176 -4.66 -4.50 2.04
C GLU A 176 -3.34 -4.24 2.77
N ASN A 177 -2.81 -3.02 2.66
CA ASN A 177 -1.62 -2.56 3.38
C ASN A 177 -1.98 -1.83 4.70
N ASN A 178 -3.04 -2.27 5.37
CA ASN A 178 -3.57 -1.57 6.53
C ASN A 178 -2.58 -1.45 7.68
N GLN A 179 -1.65 -2.40 7.82
CA GLN A 179 -0.65 -2.37 8.87
C GLN A 179 0.26 -1.13 8.73
N ALA A 180 0.87 -0.92 7.56
CA ALA A 180 1.71 0.26 7.33
C ALA A 180 0.89 1.56 7.42
N GLU A 181 -0.36 1.58 6.92
CA GLU A 181 -1.25 2.74 7.03
C GLU A 181 -1.55 3.11 8.49
N ARG A 182 -1.82 2.12 9.36
CA ARG A 182 -2.04 2.32 10.80
C ARG A 182 -0.77 2.83 11.49
N ASP A 183 0.38 2.25 11.17
CA ASP A 183 1.67 2.66 11.72
C ASP A 183 1.97 4.14 11.39
N VAL A 184 1.71 4.58 10.14
CA VAL A 184 1.87 5.99 9.73
C VAL A 184 1.04 6.97 10.57
N ARG A 185 -0.11 6.57 11.13
CA ARG A 185 -1.03 7.48 11.85
C ARG A 185 -0.37 8.19 13.03
N MET A 186 0.58 7.55 13.69
CA MET A 186 1.24 8.14 14.85
C MET A 186 2.12 9.33 14.47
N MET A 187 2.68 9.34 13.25
CA MET A 187 3.36 10.51 12.72
C MET A 187 2.38 11.65 12.42
N LYS A 188 1.20 11.33 11.91
CA LYS A 188 0.15 12.33 11.65
C LYS A 188 -0.35 12.96 12.94
N LEU A 189 -0.50 12.16 13.99
CA LEU A 189 -0.86 12.66 15.33
C LEU A 189 0.22 13.58 15.89
N GLN A 190 1.51 13.20 15.77
CA GLN A 190 2.61 14.08 16.20
C GLN A 190 2.58 15.42 15.45
N GLN A 191 2.32 15.42 14.14
CA GLN A 191 2.21 16.67 13.37
C GLN A 191 1.03 17.53 13.82
N LYS A 192 -0.09 16.89 14.15
CA LYS A 192 -1.30 17.58 14.64
C LYS A 192 -1.06 18.26 15.99
N ILE A 193 -0.37 17.58 16.91
CA ILE A 193 -0.19 18.06 18.29
C ILE A 193 1.04 18.97 18.42
N SER A 194 2.17 18.55 17.84
CA SER A 194 3.48 19.19 18.06
C SER A 194 4.02 19.92 16.84
N GLY A 195 3.31 19.89 15.70
CA GLY A 195 3.69 20.62 14.49
C GLY A 195 4.85 20.00 13.72
N THR A 196 6.03 20.61 13.80
CA THR A 196 7.18 20.31 12.92
C THR A 196 8.44 19.98 13.71
N PHE A 197 9.40 19.29 13.09
CA PHE A 197 10.69 19.03 13.72
C PHE A 197 11.65 20.18 13.46
N ARG A 198 12.36 20.63 14.49
CA ARG A 198 13.37 21.71 14.37
C ARG A 198 14.70 21.22 13.81
N THR A 199 15.03 19.94 13.97
CA THR A 199 16.30 19.34 13.52
C THR A 199 16.08 17.97 12.88
N THR A 200 16.99 17.57 11.98
CA THR A 200 16.98 16.22 11.38
C THR A 200 17.13 15.14 12.43
N ARG A 201 18.08 15.32 13.36
CA ARG A 201 18.29 14.42 14.50
C ARG A 201 17.01 14.22 15.33
N GLY A 202 16.20 15.26 15.52
CA GLY A 202 14.92 15.14 16.23
C GLY A 202 13.90 14.29 15.49
N ALA A 203 13.81 14.42 14.16
CA ALA A 203 12.93 13.59 13.34
C ALA A 203 13.40 12.11 13.31
N GLU A 204 14.70 11.88 13.21
CA GLU A 204 15.31 10.54 13.25
C GLU A 204 15.10 9.87 14.61
N ALA A 205 15.35 10.60 15.71
CA ALA A 205 15.11 10.10 17.06
C ALA A 205 13.64 9.72 17.25
N PHE A 206 12.72 10.56 16.78
CA PHE A 206 11.29 10.24 16.81
C PHE A 206 10.99 8.97 16.02
N CYS A 207 11.49 8.85 14.79
CA CYS A 207 11.29 7.65 13.96
C CYS A 207 11.79 6.39 14.67
N ARG A 208 12.99 6.41 15.25
CA ARG A 208 13.60 5.28 15.97
C ARG A 208 12.80 4.90 17.22
N ILE A 209 12.42 5.87 18.05
CA ILE A 209 11.63 5.64 19.27
C ILE A 209 10.26 5.05 18.91
N ARG A 210 9.60 5.59 17.88
CA ARG A 210 8.29 5.09 17.43
C ARG A 210 8.37 3.70 16.81
N ALA A 211 9.43 3.42 16.05
CA ALA A 211 9.70 2.10 15.48
C ALA A 211 9.81 1.06 16.59
N TYR A 212 10.62 1.35 17.61
CA TYR A 212 10.80 0.48 18.77
C TYR A 212 9.50 0.27 19.55
N ILE A 213 8.77 1.33 19.89
CA ILE A 213 7.48 1.23 20.61
C ILE A 213 6.46 0.42 19.80
N SER A 214 6.34 0.65 18.48
CA SER A 214 5.43 -0.11 17.63
C SER A 214 5.82 -1.60 17.61
N THR A 215 7.11 -1.90 17.48
CA THR A 215 7.65 -3.27 17.49
C THR A 215 7.40 -3.98 18.84
N ILE A 216 7.67 -3.33 19.98
CA ILE A 216 7.38 -3.88 21.32
C ILE A 216 5.89 -4.20 21.48
N ARG A 217 5.00 -3.29 21.08
CA ARG A 217 3.55 -3.50 21.15
C ARG A 217 3.07 -4.66 20.29
N LYS A 218 3.60 -4.78 19.07
CA LYS A 218 3.25 -5.85 18.13
C LYS A 218 3.56 -7.25 18.67
N ASN A 219 4.60 -7.35 19.48
CA ASN A 219 5.03 -8.61 20.09
C ASN A 219 4.49 -8.81 21.51
N GLY A 220 3.46 -8.05 21.91
CA GLY A 220 2.81 -8.22 23.21
C GLY A 220 3.67 -7.86 24.43
N LEU A 221 4.80 -7.16 24.22
CA LEU A 221 5.74 -6.83 25.29
C LEU A 221 5.32 -5.53 26.01
N PRO A 222 5.60 -5.38 27.33
CA PRO A 222 5.25 -4.18 28.07
C PRO A 222 6.06 -2.96 27.59
N VAL A 223 5.36 -1.95 27.07
CA VAL A 223 6.00 -0.77 26.44
C VAL A 223 6.89 -0.01 27.42
N LEU A 224 6.43 0.19 28.66
CA LEU A 224 7.17 0.95 29.65
C LEU A 224 8.47 0.23 30.04
N GLU A 225 8.42 -1.08 30.24
CA GLU A 225 9.60 -1.90 30.49
C GLU A 225 10.55 -1.86 29.30
N GLY A 226 10.03 -1.95 28.07
CA GLY A 226 10.82 -1.82 26.86
C GLY A 226 11.59 -0.50 26.80
N ILE A 227 10.93 0.62 27.13
CA ILE A 227 11.57 1.95 27.18
C ILE A 227 12.63 2.01 28.27
N LEU A 228 12.32 1.54 29.48
CA LEU A 228 13.27 1.52 30.60
C LEU A 228 14.51 0.69 30.27
N ALA A 229 14.33 -0.48 29.65
CA ALA A 229 15.41 -1.37 29.26
C ALA A 229 16.31 -0.71 28.18
N ALA A 230 15.70 -0.06 27.18
CA ALA A 230 16.44 0.70 26.17
C ALA A 230 17.24 1.86 26.76
N LEU A 231 16.70 2.60 27.74
CA LEU A 231 17.41 3.67 28.45
C LEU A 231 18.58 3.14 29.29
N LYS A 232 18.48 1.91 29.80
CA LYS A 232 19.57 1.21 30.50
C LYS A 232 20.61 0.59 29.54
N GLY A 233 20.48 0.78 28.22
CA GLY A 233 21.38 0.20 27.23
C GLY A 233 21.13 -1.27 26.90
N ALA A 234 20.04 -1.86 27.41
CA ALA A 234 19.64 -3.25 27.19
C ALA A 234 18.21 -3.30 26.62
N PRO A 235 17.96 -2.82 25.38
CA PRO A 235 16.63 -2.85 24.79
C PRO A 235 16.10 -4.28 24.69
N LEU A 236 14.78 -4.46 24.87
CA LEU A 236 14.17 -5.77 24.73
C LEU A 236 14.33 -6.27 23.29
N ALA A 237 14.83 -7.49 23.16
CA ALA A 237 14.89 -8.20 21.88
C ALA A 237 13.53 -8.86 21.60
N ILE A 238 13.16 -8.90 20.31
CA ILE A 238 12.00 -9.66 19.87
C ILE A 238 12.43 -11.11 19.65
N PRO A 239 11.74 -12.10 20.23
CA PRO A 239 12.02 -13.52 20.03
C PRO A 239 11.66 -14.03 18.63
#